data_AF-A0ABD2FJ62-F1
#
_entry.id   AF-A0ABD2FJ62-F1
#
_cell.length_a   1.000
_cell.length_b   1.000
_cell.length_c   1.000
_cell.angle_alpha   90.00
_cell.angle_beta   90.00
_cell.angle_gamma   90.00
#
_symmetry.space_group_name_H-M   'P 1'
#
loop_
_entity.id
_entity.type
_entity.pdbx_description
1 polymer ?
#
loop_
_entity_poly.entity_id
_entity_poly.type
_entity_poly.pdbx_seq_one_letter_code
_entity_poly.pdbx_strand_id
1 'polypeptide(L)'
;MSGYKRTRRQHQKQLIALENRLKAEMDEHRLRLQKELETHANNTYIELERLAKRHAAQTDKEIKSVAAEERRIQQQIVAQQKKELANFLENQKKEYRFCKDKIKEEMSEDPCTPKDEKYERLSRHKETIQRSQAEEESLLLDQQRLVYERSCRALKRRSLVRKHEFEQEQLREELNKKGTQKDMEHALMIRQDESTQDMERRQLHMLQKLRTELMRLQHQTELENQEEYNGRRQRELHRKHTLEQRQQPRNLKMLEMQIKRQFQDTCKVQNKQYKALRNHQLEVSPKGDHKSILKSLKEEQTRKLAILAEQYEQSINEMMASHAMRLDAEQEAECQALKQQLKQEMELLDAYQRKTKSQMETQHEREQQKLEQKVSIRRAHLEQKIEEELVALQKERTERIKHLFERQDRENNTFDTESRCLGFGSLGSLDFPKEDSR
;
A
#
# COMPACT_ATOMS: atom_id res chain seq x y z
N MET A 1 22.01 -27.84 30.06
CA MET A 1 20.55 -27.76 29.79
C MET A 1 19.86 -26.47 30.24
N SER A 2 20.29 -25.79 31.33
CA SER A 2 19.65 -24.53 31.80
C SER A 2 19.85 -23.33 30.85
N GLY A 3 21.05 -23.17 30.27
CA GLY A 3 21.39 -22.06 29.38
C GLY A 3 20.57 -22.01 28.09
N TYR A 4 20.47 -23.12 27.36
CA TYR A 4 19.72 -23.20 26.09
C TYR A 4 18.24 -22.82 26.24
N LYS A 5 17.58 -23.28 27.32
CA LYS A 5 16.19 -22.92 27.64
C LYS A 5 16.04 -21.42 27.92
N ARG A 6 17.03 -20.80 28.56
CA ARG A 6 17.05 -19.35 28.82
C ARG A 6 17.17 -18.56 27.52
N THR A 7 18.08 -18.96 26.63
CA THR A 7 18.27 -18.34 25.31
C THR A 7 17.00 -18.41 24.48
N ARG A 8 16.34 -19.57 24.39
CA ARG A 8 15.05 -19.73 23.69
C ARG A 8 13.95 -18.80 24.23
N ARG A 9 13.83 -18.69 25.56
CA ARG A 9 12.86 -17.76 26.20
C ARG A 9 13.17 -16.30 25.86
N GLN A 10 14.45 -15.93 25.82
CA GLN A 10 14.88 -14.58 25.45
C GLN A 10 14.57 -14.28 23.98
N HIS A 11 14.84 -15.20 23.07
CA HIS A 11 14.50 -15.09 21.65
C HIS A 11 13.00 -14.88 21.45
N GLN A 12 12.18 -15.68 22.13
CA GLN A 12 10.72 -15.53 22.10
C GLN A 12 10.26 -14.16 22.63
N LYS A 13 10.85 -13.68 23.73
CA LYS A 13 10.55 -12.35 24.29
C LYS A 13 10.89 -11.23 23.30
N GLN A 14 12.00 -11.34 22.57
CA GLN A 14 12.39 -10.35 21.55
C GLN A 14 11.41 -10.33 20.37
N LEU A 15 10.97 -11.49 19.89
CA LEU A 15 9.97 -11.58 18.83
C LEU A 15 8.65 -10.93 19.25
N ILE A 16 8.13 -11.28 20.43
CA ILE A 16 6.87 -10.69 20.96
C ILE A 16 7.00 -9.18 21.12
N ALA A 17 8.15 -8.69 21.62
CA ALA A 17 8.39 -7.27 21.77
C ALA A 17 8.38 -6.53 20.42
N LEU A 18 9.00 -7.12 19.39
CA LEU A 18 8.97 -6.56 18.04
C LEU A 18 7.55 -6.59 17.47
N GLU A 19 6.83 -7.71 17.55
CA GLU A 19 5.45 -7.85 17.06
C GLU A 19 4.51 -6.80 17.69
N ASN A 20 4.62 -6.57 19.01
CA ASN A 20 3.84 -5.55 19.69
C ASN A 20 4.18 -4.13 19.22
N ARG A 21 5.46 -3.84 19.01
CA ARG A 21 5.91 -2.54 18.48
C ARG A 21 5.37 -2.29 17.08
N LEU A 22 5.45 -3.29 16.20
CA LEU A 22 4.95 -3.21 14.82
C LEU A 22 3.43 -3.03 14.80
N LYS A 23 2.71 -3.73 15.68
CA LYS A 23 1.27 -3.53 15.84
C LYS A 23 0.92 -2.10 16.24
N ALA A 24 1.62 -1.53 17.22
CA ALA A 24 1.42 -0.14 17.64
C ALA A 24 1.72 0.86 16.49
N GLU A 25 2.79 0.63 15.73
CA GLU A 25 3.12 1.44 14.55
C GLU A 25 2.01 1.39 13.48
N MET A 26 1.43 0.21 13.22
CA MET A 26 0.30 0.06 12.29
C MET A 26 -0.94 0.80 12.77
N ASP A 27 -1.24 0.76 14.07
CA ASP A 27 -2.41 1.44 14.65
C ASP A 27 -2.23 2.96 14.59
N GLU A 28 -1.02 3.48 14.85
CA GLU A 28 -0.70 4.89 14.67
C GLU A 28 -0.81 5.31 13.20
N HIS A 29 -0.33 4.47 12.28
CA HIS A 29 -0.44 4.72 10.85
C HIS A 29 -1.90 4.85 10.41
N ARG A 30 -2.75 3.90 10.82
CA ARG A 30 -4.20 3.93 10.53
C ARG A 30 -4.85 5.21 11.06
N LEU A 31 -4.52 5.62 12.28
CA LEU A 31 -5.05 6.86 12.86
C LEU A 31 -4.61 8.09 12.06
N ARG A 32 -3.37 8.12 11.57
CA ARG A 32 -2.86 9.20 10.71
C ARG A 32 -3.64 9.27 9.39
N LEU A 33 -3.84 8.13 8.73
CA LEU A 33 -4.58 8.04 7.47
C LEU A 33 -6.05 8.48 7.65
N GLN A 34 -6.67 8.11 8.77
CA GLN A 34 -8.03 8.55 9.10
C GLN A 34 -8.10 10.08 9.25
N LYS A 35 -7.15 10.69 9.98
CA LYS A 35 -7.09 12.14 10.14
C LYS A 35 -6.87 12.88 8.82
N GLU A 36 -6.07 12.32 7.91
CA GLU A 36 -5.89 12.88 6.56
C GLU A 36 -7.21 12.85 5.76
N LEU A 37 -7.97 11.76 5.84
CA LEU A 37 -9.29 11.65 5.19
C LEU A 37 -10.29 12.65 5.77
N GLU A 38 -10.36 12.78 7.10
CA GLU A 38 -11.22 13.75 7.77
C GLU A 38 -10.86 15.19 7.39
N THR A 39 -9.55 15.50 7.33
CA THR A 39 -9.06 16.81 6.90
C THR A 39 -9.43 17.10 5.45
N HIS A 40 -9.25 16.12 4.56
CA HIS A 40 -9.64 16.25 3.16
C HIS A 40 -11.14 16.49 3.02
N ALA A 41 -11.98 15.71 3.70
CA ALA A 41 -13.43 15.87 3.69
C ALA A 41 -13.88 17.25 4.18
N ASN A 42 -13.29 17.74 5.29
CA ASN A 42 -13.58 19.07 5.82
C ASN A 42 -13.18 20.18 4.84
N ASN A 43 -12.02 20.06 4.20
CA ASN A 43 -11.59 21.03 3.18
C ASN A 43 -12.53 21.04 1.98
N THR A 44 -12.90 19.87 1.47
CA THR A 44 -13.89 19.71 0.40
C THR A 44 -15.22 20.38 0.76
N TYR A 45 -15.72 20.16 1.97
CA TYR A 45 -16.95 20.78 2.47
C TYR A 45 -16.87 22.31 2.46
N ILE A 46 -15.80 22.89 3.02
CA ILE A 46 -15.60 24.34 3.07
C ILE A 46 -15.52 24.94 1.66
N GLU A 47 -14.83 24.28 0.75
CA GLU A 47 -14.72 24.74 -0.64
C GLU A 47 -16.05 24.72 -1.39
N LEU A 48 -16.85 23.67 -1.21
CA LEU A 48 -18.19 23.57 -1.80
C LEU A 48 -19.13 24.62 -1.22
N GLU A 49 -19.08 24.86 0.09
CA GLU A 49 -19.88 25.90 0.73
C GLU A 49 -19.51 27.30 0.22
N ARG A 50 -18.21 27.57 0.04
CA ARG A 50 -17.72 28.83 -0.56
C ARG A 50 -18.18 29.00 -2.00
N LEU A 51 -18.16 27.95 -2.80
CA LEU A 51 -18.63 27.98 -4.18
C LEU A 51 -20.13 28.27 -4.24
N ALA A 52 -20.93 27.57 -3.43
CA ALA A 52 -22.38 27.79 -3.36
C ALA A 52 -22.72 29.23 -2.93
N LYS A 53 -22.03 29.78 -1.93
CA LYS A 53 -22.19 31.18 -1.49
C LYS A 53 -21.84 32.17 -2.60
N ARG A 54 -20.77 31.92 -3.37
CA ARG A 54 -20.39 32.74 -4.52
C ARG A 54 -21.47 32.70 -5.60
N HIS A 55 -21.97 31.52 -5.94
CA HIS A 55 -23.04 31.33 -6.92
C HIS A 55 -24.31 32.10 -6.51
N ALA A 56 -24.75 31.97 -5.26
CA ALA A 56 -25.90 32.70 -4.74
C ALA A 56 -25.71 34.23 -4.85
N ALA A 57 -24.55 34.75 -4.44
CA ALA A 57 -24.27 36.18 -4.51
C ALA A 57 -24.24 36.72 -5.96
N GLN A 58 -23.73 35.93 -6.90
CA GLN A 58 -23.69 36.30 -8.30
C GLN A 58 -25.07 36.26 -8.94
N THR A 59 -25.90 35.25 -8.62
CA THR A 59 -27.31 35.20 -9.02
C THR A 59 -28.08 36.43 -8.54
N ASP A 60 -27.92 36.84 -7.28
CA ASP A 60 -28.55 38.05 -6.73
C ASP A 60 -28.09 39.33 -7.45
N LYS A 61 -26.82 39.39 -7.84
CA LYS A 61 -26.25 40.51 -8.60
C LYS A 61 -26.85 40.57 -10.01
N GLU A 62 -27.00 39.44 -10.68
CA GLU A 62 -27.62 39.37 -12.02
C GLU A 62 -29.09 39.78 -11.98
N ILE A 63 -29.86 39.32 -10.99
CA ILE A 63 -31.26 39.73 -10.81
C ILE A 63 -31.37 41.25 -10.65
N LYS A 64 -30.51 41.86 -9.84
CA LYS A 64 -30.49 43.32 -9.65
C LYS A 64 -30.05 44.07 -10.91
N SER A 65 -29.09 43.53 -11.65
CA SER A 65 -28.60 44.09 -12.92
C SER A 65 -29.71 44.12 -13.97
N VAL A 66 -30.41 43.00 -14.15
CA VAL A 66 -31.55 42.90 -15.06
C VAL A 66 -32.66 43.88 -14.68
N ALA A 67 -33.01 43.98 -13.39
CA ALA A 67 -34.04 44.93 -12.92
C ALA A 67 -33.62 46.41 -13.08
N ALA A 68 -32.32 46.71 -13.05
CA ALA A 68 -31.81 48.05 -13.32
C ALA A 68 -31.86 48.38 -14.82
N GLU A 69 -31.46 47.43 -15.68
CA GLU A 69 -31.53 47.57 -17.13
C GLU A 69 -32.98 47.74 -17.61
N GLU A 70 -33.92 46.98 -17.04
CA GLU A 70 -35.35 47.11 -17.32
C GLU A 70 -35.88 48.51 -17.02
N ARG A 71 -35.56 49.06 -15.85
CA ARG A 71 -35.95 50.42 -15.50
C ARG A 71 -35.34 51.46 -16.44
N ARG A 72 -34.07 51.29 -16.83
CA ARG A 72 -33.38 52.21 -17.75
C ARG A 72 -34.06 52.23 -19.12
N ILE A 73 -34.34 51.05 -19.68
CA ILE A 73 -34.99 50.94 -21.00
C ILE A 73 -36.42 51.48 -20.95
N GLN A 74 -37.18 51.16 -19.90
CA GLN A 74 -38.54 51.71 -19.72
C GLN A 74 -38.53 53.24 -19.66
N GLN A 75 -37.60 53.84 -18.89
CA GLN A 75 -37.44 55.29 -18.82
C GLN A 75 -37.09 55.91 -20.17
N GLN A 76 -36.19 55.28 -20.93
CA GLN A 76 -35.79 55.75 -22.26
C GLN A 76 -36.95 55.73 -23.25
N ILE A 77 -37.75 54.66 -23.26
CA ILE A 77 -38.93 54.55 -24.13
C ILE A 77 -39.97 55.63 -23.76
N VAL A 78 -40.29 55.78 -22.48
CA VAL A 78 -41.27 56.78 -22.02
C VAL A 78 -40.79 58.20 -22.33
N ALA A 79 -39.50 58.50 -22.17
CA ALA A 79 -38.94 59.80 -22.52
C ALA A 79 -39.07 60.08 -24.03
N GLN A 80 -38.80 59.09 -24.87
CA GLN A 80 -38.95 59.18 -26.32
C GLN A 80 -40.42 59.38 -26.72
N GLN A 81 -41.34 58.59 -26.16
CA GLN A 81 -42.78 58.72 -26.41
C GLN A 81 -43.32 60.10 -26.03
N LYS A 82 -42.90 60.65 -24.89
CA LYS A 82 -43.27 62.01 -24.47
C LYS A 82 -42.79 63.08 -25.45
N LYS A 83 -41.55 62.94 -25.95
CA LYS A 83 -40.99 63.86 -26.94
C LYS A 83 -41.75 63.79 -28.26
N GLU A 84 -42.05 62.58 -28.74
CA GLU A 84 -42.84 62.37 -29.96
C GLU A 84 -44.26 62.92 -29.82
N LEU A 85 -44.94 62.67 -28.70
CA LEU A 85 -46.29 63.17 -28.44
C LEU A 85 -46.31 64.71 -28.36
N ALA A 86 -45.33 65.32 -27.69
CA ALA A 86 -45.22 66.77 -27.61
C ALA A 86 -45.03 67.40 -29.01
N ASN A 87 -44.15 66.84 -29.83
CA ASN A 87 -43.93 67.28 -31.21
C ASN A 87 -45.18 67.09 -32.06
N PHE A 88 -45.88 65.95 -31.90
CA PHE A 88 -47.13 65.66 -32.61
C PHE A 88 -48.23 66.68 -32.28
N LEU A 89 -48.45 66.96 -30.99
CA LEU A 89 -49.44 67.95 -30.54
C LEU A 89 -49.09 69.38 -31.00
N GLU A 90 -47.80 69.72 -31.09
CA GLU A 90 -47.37 71.01 -31.63
C GLU A 90 -47.70 71.13 -33.13
N ASN A 91 -47.45 70.07 -33.90
CA ASN A 91 -47.78 70.03 -35.33
C ASN A 91 -49.29 70.08 -35.56
N GLN A 92 -50.07 69.32 -34.80
CA GLN A 92 -51.52 69.32 -34.84
C GLN A 92 -52.11 70.72 -34.59
N LYS A 93 -51.53 71.48 -33.65
CA LYS A 93 -51.90 72.88 -33.39
C LYS A 93 -51.57 73.81 -34.55
N LYS A 94 -50.46 73.60 -35.26
CA LYS A 94 -50.07 74.38 -36.45
C LYS A 94 -51.02 74.09 -37.61
N GLU A 95 -51.32 72.83 -37.87
CA GLU A 95 -52.26 72.39 -38.90
C GLU A 95 -53.69 72.87 -38.63
N TYR A 96 -54.16 72.79 -37.39
CA TYR A 96 -55.47 73.35 -37.01
C TYR A 96 -55.55 74.85 -37.31
N ARG A 97 -54.50 75.63 -37.04
CA ARG A 97 -54.45 77.06 -37.38
C ARG A 97 -54.54 77.26 -38.89
N PHE A 98 -53.73 76.55 -39.65
CA PHE A 98 -53.70 76.63 -41.11
C PHE A 98 -55.05 76.26 -41.74
N CYS A 99 -55.63 75.10 -41.38
CA CYS A 99 -56.93 74.67 -41.90
C CYS A 99 -58.07 75.62 -41.51
N LYS A 100 -58.08 76.10 -40.27
CA LYS A 100 -59.06 77.10 -39.81
C LYS A 100 -58.95 78.41 -40.59
N ASP A 101 -57.74 78.87 -40.91
CA ASP A 101 -57.53 80.11 -41.65
C ASP A 101 -57.91 79.94 -43.14
N LYS A 102 -57.58 78.79 -43.75
CA LYS A 102 -58.01 78.41 -45.12
C LYS A 102 -59.53 78.36 -45.29
N ILE A 103 -60.25 77.82 -44.32
CA ILE A 103 -61.73 77.75 -44.38
C ILE A 103 -62.37 79.11 -44.17
N LYS A 104 -61.77 79.97 -43.34
CA LYS A 104 -62.22 81.37 -43.23
C LYS A 104 -62.04 82.12 -44.55
N GLU A 105 -60.97 81.84 -45.28
CA GLU A 105 -60.69 82.37 -46.62
C GLU A 105 -61.71 81.86 -47.65
N GLU A 106 -61.90 80.53 -47.78
CA GLU A 106 -62.91 79.92 -48.67
C GLU A 106 -64.36 80.43 -48.39
N MET A 107 -64.70 80.69 -47.13
CA MET A 107 -66.03 81.21 -46.74
C MET A 107 -66.20 82.72 -46.97
N SER A 108 -65.11 83.45 -47.21
CA SER A 108 -65.11 84.87 -47.56
C SER A 108 -65.34 85.10 -49.07
N GLU A 109 -65.12 84.08 -49.90
CA GLU A 109 -65.27 84.12 -51.37
C GLU A 109 -66.69 83.82 -51.86
N ASP A 110 -67.60 83.34 -51.00
CA ASP A 110 -69.00 83.01 -51.35
C ASP A 110 -70.01 84.01 -50.74
N PRO A 111 -70.54 84.98 -51.49
CA PRO A 111 -71.37 86.08 -50.95
C PRO A 111 -72.83 85.69 -50.63
N CYS A 112 -73.30 84.52 -51.09
CA CYS A 112 -74.73 84.21 -51.14
C CYS A 112 -75.22 83.25 -50.02
N THR A 113 -74.34 82.82 -49.11
CA THR A 113 -74.67 81.90 -48.01
C THR A 113 -75.13 82.65 -46.73
N PRO A 114 -76.28 82.29 -46.12
CA PRO A 114 -76.78 82.89 -44.87
C PRO A 114 -75.79 82.80 -43.70
N LYS A 115 -75.77 83.81 -42.81
CA LYS A 115 -74.84 83.88 -41.66
C LYS A 115 -74.92 82.66 -40.73
N ASP A 116 -76.12 82.15 -40.48
CA ASP A 116 -76.34 81.01 -39.58
C ASP A 116 -75.80 79.70 -40.19
N GLU A 117 -75.96 79.51 -41.50
CA GLU A 117 -75.38 78.37 -42.22
C GLU A 117 -73.85 78.43 -42.26
N LYS A 118 -73.26 79.63 -42.40
CA LYS A 118 -71.80 79.81 -42.34
C LYS A 118 -71.24 79.44 -40.96
N TYR A 119 -71.93 79.80 -39.89
CA TYR A 119 -71.55 79.45 -38.51
C TYR A 119 -71.68 77.95 -38.24
N GLU A 120 -72.77 77.33 -38.68
CA GLU A 120 -73.00 75.90 -38.53
C GLU A 120 -71.99 75.06 -39.34
N ARG A 121 -71.65 75.48 -40.57
CA ARG A 121 -70.64 74.83 -41.41
C ARG A 121 -69.23 74.92 -40.80
N LEU A 122 -68.86 76.09 -40.25
CA LEU A 122 -67.60 76.26 -39.52
C LEU A 122 -67.56 75.40 -38.25
N SER A 123 -68.68 75.29 -37.55
CA SER A 123 -68.82 74.43 -36.36
C SER A 123 -68.67 72.95 -36.70
N ARG A 124 -69.38 72.45 -37.73
CA ARG A 124 -69.27 71.06 -38.20
C ARG A 124 -67.86 70.72 -38.69
N HIS A 125 -67.20 71.64 -39.38
CA HIS A 125 -65.83 71.43 -39.85
C HIS A 125 -64.83 71.41 -38.69
N LYS A 126 -64.96 72.33 -37.73
CA LYS A 126 -64.15 72.32 -36.50
C LYS A 126 -64.30 70.99 -35.75
N GLU A 127 -65.53 70.49 -35.63
CA GLU A 127 -65.80 69.19 -35.00
C GLU A 127 -65.17 68.03 -35.77
N THR A 128 -65.21 68.06 -37.12
CA THR A 128 -64.59 67.05 -37.98
C THR A 128 -63.06 67.04 -37.85
N ILE A 129 -62.40 68.21 -37.87
CA ILE A 129 -60.96 68.31 -37.62
C ILE A 129 -60.63 67.79 -36.22
N GLN A 130 -61.38 68.19 -35.19
CA GLN A 130 -61.16 67.74 -33.82
C GLN A 130 -61.33 66.22 -33.68
N ARG A 131 -62.31 65.62 -34.35
CA ARG A 131 -62.47 64.16 -34.40
C ARG A 131 -61.29 63.49 -35.10
N SER A 132 -60.89 63.95 -36.29
CA SER A 132 -59.73 63.43 -37.02
C SER A 132 -58.43 63.53 -36.20
N GLN A 133 -58.22 64.66 -35.53
CA GLN A 133 -57.08 64.93 -34.67
C GLN A 133 -57.06 64.00 -33.44
N ALA A 134 -58.22 63.75 -32.84
CA ALA A 134 -58.35 62.80 -31.74
C ALA A 134 -58.13 61.34 -32.20
N GLU A 135 -58.59 60.99 -33.41
CA GLU A 135 -58.34 59.67 -34.02
C GLU A 135 -56.84 59.46 -34.30
N GLU A 136 -56.15 60.44 -34.88
CA GLU A 136 -54.70 60.37 -35.13
C GLU A 136 -53.86 60.35 -33.84
N GLU A 137 -54.26 61.13 -32.82
CA GLU A 137 -53.63 61.06 -31.49
C GLU A 137 -53.83 59.67 -30.86
N SER A 138 -55.03 59.09 -30.95
CA SER A 138 -55.30 57.73 -30.49
C SER A 138 -54.41 56.70 -31.20
N LEU A 139 -54.27 56.81 -32.53
CA LEU A 139 -53.41 55.93 -33.31
C LEU A 139 -51.93 56.03 -32.91
N LEU A 140 -51.44 57.25 -32.65
CA LEU A 140 -50.07 57.45 -32.16
C LEU A 140 -49.87 56.81 -30.78
N LEU A 141 -50.81 57.01 -29.85
CA LEU A 141 -50.76 56.43 -28.51
C LEU A 141 -50.81 54.89 -28.56
N ASP A 142 -51.62 54.31 -29.44
CA ASP A 142 -51.67 52.86 -29.66
C ASP A 142 -50.35 52.32 -30.23
N GLN A 143 -49.73 53.02 -31.19
CA GLN A 143 -48.41 52.66 -31.72
C GLN A 143 -47.33 52.74 -30.63
N GLN A 144 -47.33 53.82 -29.83
CA GLN A 144 -46.39 53.98 -28.72
C GLN A 144 -46.54 52.83 -27.71
N ARG A 145 -47.77 52.47 -27.34
CA ARG A 145 -48.06 51.35 -26.46
C ARG A 145 -47.51 50.04 -27.03
N LEU A 146 -47.73 49.75 -28.31
CA LEU A 146 -47.22 48.54 -28.96
C LEU A 146 -45.68 48.48 -28.94
N VAL A 147 -45.01 49.59 -29.22
CA VAL A 147 -43.54 49.68 -29.16
C VAL A 147 -43.02 49.42 -27.74
N TYR A 148 -43.68 49.96 -26.72
CA TYR A 148 -43.32 49.71 -25.32
C TYR A 148 -43.49 48.24 -24.94
N GLU A 149 -44.64 47.65 -25.23
CA GLU A 149 -44.94 46.26 -24.89
C GLU A 149 -43.98 45.29 -25.61
N ARG A 150 -43.70 45.54 -26.90
CA ARG A 150 -42.72 44.75 -27.69
C ARG A 150 -41.31 44.87 -27.13
N SER A 151 -40.89 46.07 -26.75
CA SER A 151 -39.56 46.32 -26.17
C SER A 151 -39.40 45.64 -24.81
N CYS A 152 -40.42 45.70 -23.96
CA CYS A 152 -40.45 44.97 -22.68
C CYS A 152 -40.34 43.46 -22.90
N ARG A 153 -41.06 42.91 -23.88
CA ARG A 153 -40.98 41.48 -24.20
C ARG A 153 -39.60 41.09 -24.75
N ALA A 154 -39.02 41.90 -25.64
CA ALA A 154 -37.67 41.67 -26.16
C ALA A 154 -36.60 41.69 -25.04
N LEU A 155 -36.72 42.61 -24.07
CA LEU A 155 -35.84 42.63 -22.91
C LEU A 155 -35.99 41.35 -22.06
N LYS A 156 -37.21 40.93 -21.77
CA LYS A 156 -37.46 39.68 -21.02
C LYS A 156 -36.84 38.47 -21.73
N ARG A 157 -36.88 38.42 -23.06
CA ARG A 157 -36.20 37.38 -23.86
C ARG A 157 -34.69 37.41 -23.64
N ARG A 158 -34.06 38.59 -23.77
CA ARG A 158 -32.60 38.75 -23.55
C ARG A 158 -32.19 38.37 -22.13
N SER A 159 -32.97 38.75 -21.12
CA SER A 159 -32.70 38.40 -19.73
C SER A 159 -32.83 36.91 -19.47
N LEU A 160 -33.80 36.23 -20.09
CA LEU A 160 -33.94 34.78 -20.01
C LEU A 160 -32.72 34.06 -20.60
N VAL A 161 -32.25 34.48 -21.79
CA VAL A 161 -31.05 33.91 -22.42
C VAL A 161 -29.81 34.13 -21.56
N ARG A 162 -29.59 35.35 -21.06
CA ARG A 162 -28.47 35.64 -20.14
C ARG A 162 -28.53 34.81 -18.87
N LYS A 163 -29.72 34.63 -18.29
CA LYS A 163 -29.91 33.73 -17.13
C LYS A 163 -29.50 32.30 -17.49
N HIS A 164 -29.90 31.80 -18.66
CA HIS A 164 -29.54 30.45 -19.10
C HIS A 164 -28.04 30.26 -19.29
N GLU A 165 -27.36 31.21 -19.93
CA GLU A 165 -25.90 31.21 -20.10
C GLU A 165 -25.19 31.18 -18.75
N PHE A 166 -25.64 32.03 -17.82
CA PHE A 166 -25.08 32.11 -16.48
C PHE A 166 -25.26 30.81 -15.67
N GLU A 167 -26.44 30.18 -15.75
CA GLU A 167 -26.68 28.86 -15.13
C GLU A 167 -25.80 27.76 -15.73
N GLN A 168 -25.53 27.81 -17.04
CA GLN A 168 -24.61 26.87 -17.69
C GLN A 168 -23.17 27.06 -17.19
N GLU A 169 -22.72 28.30 -17.00
CA GLU A 169 -21.41 28.60 -16.43
C GLU A 169 -21.28 28.09 -14.99
N GLN A 170 -22.26 28.37 -14.14
CA GLN A 170 -22.29 27.87 -12.76
C GLN A 170 -22.27 26.34 -12.72
N LEU A 171 -23.07 25.67 -13.55
CA LEU A 171 -23.07 24.21 -13.63
C LEU A 171 -21.70 23.68 -14.09
N ARG A 172 -21.04 24.33 -15.04
CA ARG A 172 -19.69 23.95 -15.49
C ARG A 172 -18.68 24.10 -14.35
N GLU A 173 -18.70 25.20 -13.60
CA GLU A 173 -17.81 25.42 -12.45
C GLU A 173 -18.05 24.36 -11.36
N GLU A 174 -19.31 24.06 -11.02
CA GLU A 174 -19.68 23.02 -10.05
C GLU A 174 -19.20 21.62 -10.47
N LEU A 175 -19.46 21.22 -11.72
CA LEU A 175 -19.06 19.92 -12.24
C LEU A 175 -17.55 19.78 -12.31
N ASN A 176 -16.83 20.82 -12.75
CA ASN A 176 -15.37 20.82 -12.77
C ASN A 176 -14.80 20.76 -11.35
N LYS A 177 -15.36 21.52 -10.41
CA LYS A 177 -14.90 21.49 -9.01
C LYS A 177 -15.12 20.11 -8.39
N LYS A 178 -16.28 19.51 -8.61
CA LYS A 178 -16.58 18.14 -8.17
C LYS A 178 -15.61 17.12 -8.78
N GLY A 179 -15.28 17.25 -10.06
CA GLY A 179 -14.27 16.44 -10.73
C GLY A 179 -12.91 16.55 -10.05
N THR A 180 -12.40 17.77 -9.86
CA THR A 180 -11.10 17.99 -9.20
C THR A 180 -11.07 17.43 -7.78
N GLN A 181 -12.16 17.54 -7.02
CA GLN A 181 -12.26 16.97 -5.68
C GLN A 181 -12.21 15.45 -5.71
N LYS A 182 -12.90 14.82 -6.65
CA LYS A 182 -12.86 13.36 -6.84
C LYS A 182 -11.46 12.87 -7.24
N ASP A 183 -10.78 13.58 -8.12
CA ASP A 183 -9.39 13.26 -8.50
C ASP A 183 -8.45 13.35 -7.28
N MET A 184 -8.63 14.35 -6.41
CA MET A 184 -7.87 14.48 -5.17
C MET A 184 -8.17 13.36 -4.17
N GLU A 185 -9.44 12.94 -4.03
CA GLU A 185 -9.83 11.79 -3.21
C GLU A 185 -9.19 10.49 -3.71
N HIS A 186 -9.23 10.24 -5.03
CA HIS A 186 -8.63 9.07 -5.65
C HIS A 186 -7.12 9.05 -5.46
N ALA A 187 -6.45 10.17 -5.70
CA ALA A 187 -5.01 10.32 -5.46
C ALA A 187 -4.63 10.15 -3.97
N LEU A 188 -5.49 10.59 -3.04
CA LEU A 188 -5.29 10.33 -1.62
C LEU A 188 -5.39 8.83 -1.33
N MET A 189 -6.46 8.15 -1.76
CA MET A 189 -6.63 6.71 -1.53
C MET A 189 -5.45 5.88 -2.07
N ILE A 190 -4.96 6.20 -3.27
CA ILE A 190 -3.79 5.53 -3.87
C ILE A 190 -2.54 5.70 -2.98
N ARG A 191 -2.25 6.93 -2.56
CA ARG A 191 -1.11 7.21 -1.67
C ARG A 191 -1.23 6.52 -0.31
N GLN A 192 -2.44 6.44 0.23
CA GLN A 192 -2.69 5.75 1.49
C GLN A 192 -2.47 4.24 1.38
N ASP A 193 -2.92 3.62 0.28
CA ASP A 193 -2.66 2.21 -0.01
C ASP A 193 -1.15 1.94 -0.19
N GLU A 194 -0.44 2.78 -0.96
CA GLU A 194 1.01 2.69 -1.16
C GLU A 194 1.78 2.81 0.17
N SER A 195 1.47 3.81 0.99
CA SER A 195 2.07 3.98 2.31
C SER A 195 1.81 2.78 3.22
N THR A 196 0.59 2.22 3.17
CA THR A 196 0.23 1.04 3.97
C THR A 196 1.00 -0.19 3.50
N GLN A 197 1.08 -0.41 2.18
CA GLN A 197 1.84 -1.49 1.57
C GLN A 197 3.32 -1.42 1.96
N ASP A 198 3.93 -0.24 1.87
CA ASP A 198 5.34 -0.05 2.23
C ASP A 198 5.59 -0.30 3.71
N MET A 199 4.64 0.09 4.58
CA MET A 199 4.69 -0.27 5.99
C MET A 199 4.62 -1.79 6.18
N GLU A 200 3.61 -2.47 5.64
CA GLU A 200 3.45 -3.92 5.77
C GLU A 200 4.70 -4.69 5.29
N ARG A 201 5.30 -4.28 4.15
CA ARG A 201 6.55 -4.86 3.61
C ARG A 201 7.73 -4.63 4.55
N ARG A 202 7.91 -3.40 5.06
CA ARG A 202 8.97 -3.09 6.04
C ARG A 202 8.81 -3.92 7.31
N GLN A 203 7.59 -4.06 7.82
CA GLN A 203 7.30 -4.83 9.04
C GLN A 203 7.60 -6.31 8.86
N LEU A 204 7.17 -6.91 7.74
CA LEU A 204 7.52 -8.29 7.41
C LEU A 204 9.03 -8.48 7.32
N HIS A 205 9.73 -7.58 6.62
CA HIS A 205 11.19 -7.65 6.51
C HIS A 205 11.90 -7.56 7.87
N MET A 206 11.47 -6.66 8.77
CA MET A 206 12.02 -6.56 10.12
C MET A 206 11.81 -7.84 10.94
N LEU A 207 10.62 -8.45 10.86
CA LEU A 207 10.33 -9.72 11.55
C LEU A 207 11.21 -10.85 11.01
N GLN A 208 11.30 -10.98 9.68
CA GLN A 208 12.12 -12.00 9.03
C GLN A 208 13.60 -11.83 9.38
N LYS A 209 14.11 -10.59 9.35
CA LYS A 209 15.48 -10.28 9.73
C LYS A 209 15.77 -10.69 11.18
N LEU A 210 14.91 -10.34 12.13
CA LEU A 210 15.08 -10.74 13.52
C LEU A 210 15.03 -12.28 13.66
N ARG A 211 14.10 -12.97 12.98
CA ARG A 211 14.02 -14.45 13.00
C ARG A 211 15.32 -15.09 12.49
N THR A 212 15.88 -14.58 11.40
CA THR A 212 17.16 -15.05 10.84
C THR A 212 18.32 -14.80 11.80
N GLU A 213 18.40 -13.62 12.41
CA GLU A 213 19.43 -13.28 13.41
C GLU A 213 19.36 -14.19 14.64
N LEU A 214 18.15 -14.41 15.18
CA LEU A 214 17.92 -15.29 16.33
C LEU A 214 18.25 -16.76 16.01
N MET A 215 17.93 -17.23 14.80
CA MET A 215 18.32 -18.56 14.35
C MET A 215 19.85 -18.69 14.24
N ARG A 216 20.53 -17.69 13.67
CA ARG A 216 21.99 -17.67 13.57
C ARG A 216 22.64 -17.74 14.95
N LEU A 217 22.16 -16.95 15.90
CA LEU A 217 22.65 -16.97 17.28
C LEU A 217 22.40 -18.34 17.96
N GLN A 218 21.23 -18.93 17.72
CA GLN A 218 20.90 -20.24 18.24
C GLN A 218 21.83 -21.33 17.67
N HIS A 219 22.05 -21.35 16.36
CA HIS A 219 22.96 -22.30 15.71
C HIS A 219 24.39 -22.15 16.21
N GLN A 220 24.85 -20.92 16.42
CA GLN A 220 26.16 -20.64 17.00
C GLN A 220 26.30 -21.23 18.41
N THR A 221 25.31 -21.01 19.28
CA THR A 221 25.30 -21.59 20.63
C THR A 221 25.26 -23.12 20.59
N GLU A 222 24.52 -23.73 19.67
CA GLU A 222 24.47 -25.19 19.50
C GLU A 222 25.83 -25.76 19.09
N LEU A 223 26.53 -25.08 18.16
CA LEU A 223 27.87 -25.46 17.71
C LEU A 223 28.89 -25.37 18.86
N GLU A 224 28.92 -24.24 19.58
CA GLU A 224 29.81 -24.05 20.74
C GLU A 224 29.60 -25.15 21.81
N ASN A 225 28.34 -25.49 22.10
CA ASN A 225 28.03 -26.58 23.04
C ASN A 225 28.52 -27.94 22.55
N GLN A 226 28.43 -28.22 21.24
CA GLN A 226 28.90 -29.48 20.65
C GLN A 226 30.43 -29.56 20.68
N GLU A 227 31.14 -28.46 20.39
CA GLU A 227 32.59 -28.38 20.49
C GLU A 227 33.07 -28.61 21.94
N GLU A 228 32.41 -27.99 22.92
CA GLU A 228 32.69 -28.21 24.34
C GLU A 228 32.43 -29.66 24.78
N TYR A 229 31.38 -30.29 24.26
CA TYR A 229 31.09 -31.70 24.51
C TYR A 229 32.18 -32.60 23.92
N ASN A 230 32.55 -32.38 22.65
CA ASN A 230 33.60 -33.13 21.96
C ASN A 230 34.93 -33.04 22.73
N GLY A 231 35.33 -31.84 23.14
CA GLY A 231 36.56 -31.62 23.91
C GLY A 231 36.51 -32.24 25.31
N ARG A 232 35.33 -32.37 25.94
CA ARG A 232 35.18 -33.11 27.21
C ARG A 232 35.35 -34.62 27.00
N ARG A 233 34.68 -35.20 26.00
CA ARG A 233 34.78 -36.64 25.67
C ARG A 233 36.21 -37.05 25.32
N GLN A 234 36.92 -36.24 24.55
CA GLN A 234 38.34 -36.50 24.24
C GLN A 234 39.21 -36.49 25.49
N ARG A 235 39.01 -35.54 26.41
CA ARG A 235 39.74 -35.48 27.69
C ARG A 235 39.41 -36.67 28.60
N GLU A 236 38.16 -37.11 28.65
CA GLU A 236 37.75 -38.30 29.40
C GLU A 236 38.44 -39.56 28.87
N LEU A 237 38.49 -39.74 27.55
CA LEU A 237 39.18 -40.87 26.93
C LEU A 237 40.69 -40.83 27.21
N HIS A 238 41.32 -39.67 27.05
CA HIS A 238 42.74 -39.50 27.34
C HIS A 238 43.09 -39.81 28.81
N ARG A 239 42.22 -39.41 29.76
CA ARG A 239 42.38 -39.75 31.18
C ARG A 239 42.27 -41.26 31.43
N LYS A 240 41.33 -41.93 30.75
CA LYS A 240 41.19 -43.41 30.81
C LYS A 240 42.48 -44.08 30.33
N HIS A 241 42.99 -43.70 29.16
CA HIS A 241 44.22 -44.27 28.59
C HIS A 241 45.44 -44.02 29.48
N THR A 242 45.57 -42.81 30.02
CA THR A 242 46.65 -42.48 30.97
C THR A 242 46.59 -43.35 32.22
N LEU A 243 45.38 -43.64 32.73
CA LEU A 243 45.20 -44.50 33.90
C LEU A 243 45.57 -45.96 33.60
N GLU A 244 45.19 -46.48 32.43
CA GLU A 244 45.54 -47.83 31.99
C GLU A 244 47.06 -48.01 31.84
N GLN A 245 47.73 -47.05 31.20
CA GLN A 245 49.19 -47.03 31.09
C GLN A 245 49.88 -47.01 32.47
N ARG A 246 49.33 -46.27 33.44
CA ARG A 246 49.84 -46.28 34.83
C ARG A 246 49.63 -47.61 35.53
N GLN A 247 48.57 -48.35 35.21
CA GLN A 247 48.28 -49.66 35.80
C GLN A 247 49.05 -50.80 35.10
N GLN A 248 49.50 -50.59 33.86
CA GLN A 248 50.17 -51.59 33.04
C GLN A 248 51.37 -52.26 33.73
N PRO A 249 52.31 -51.56 34.39
CA PRO A 249 53.44 -52.22 35.06
C PRO A 249 53.02 -53.19 36.17
N ARG A 250 51.92 -52.88 36.89
CA ARG A 250 51.37 -53.78 37.92
C ARG A 250 50.81 -55.05 37.32
N ASN A 251 50.06 -54.93 36.22
CA ASN A 251 49.46 -56.07 35.53
C ASN A 251 50.53 -56.99 34.92
N LEU A 252 51.55 -56.39 34.29
CA LEU A 252 52.68 -57.11 33.72
C LEU A 252 53.48 -57.86 34.79
N LYS A 253 53.73 -57.24 35.95
CA LYS A 253 54.43 -57.88 37.07
C LYS A 253 53.69 -59.12 37.61
N MET A 254 52.36 -59.09 37.64
CA MET A 254 51.58 -60.27 38.04
C MET A 254 51.74 -61.42 37.03
N LEU A 255 51.71 -61.11 35.73
CA LEU A 255 51.86 -62.09 34.66
C LEU A 255 53.29 -62.65 34.59
N GLU A 256 54.31 -61.80 34.77
CA GLU A 256 55.71 -62.19 34.91
C GLU A 256 55.91 -63.17 36.09
N MET A 257 55.28 -62.91 37.23
CA MET A 257 55.37 -63.78 38.41
C MET A 257 54.76 -65.16 38.15
N GLN A 258 53.70 -65.24 37.33
CA GLN A 258 53.09 -66.50 36.91
C GLN A 258 54.02 -67.30 35.98
N ILE A 259 54.62 -66.66 34.98
CA ILE A 259 55.62 -67.29 34.08
C ILE A 259 56.82 -67.77 34.89
N LYS A 260 57.29 -66.96 35.85
CA LYS A 260 58.39 -67.33 36.75
C LYS A 260 58.08 -68.56 37.59
N ARG A 261 56.84 -68.67 38.11
CA ARG A 261 56.40 -69.87 38.85
C ARG A 261 56.39 -71.11 37.95
N GLN A 262 55.87 -70.99 36.73
CA GLN A 262 55.88 -72.09 35.75
C GLN A 262 57.31 -72.53 35.43
N PHE A 263 58.22 -71.59 35.19
CA PHE A 263 59.64 -71.89 34.95
C PHE A 263 60.29 -72.64 36.13
N GLN A 264 60.05 -72.17 37.36
CA GLN A 264 60.56 -72.84 38.56
C GLN A 264 60.05 -74.28 38.69
N ASP A 265 58.77 -74.51 38.41
CA ASP A 265 58.19 -75.85 38.48
C ASP A 265 58.74 -76.76 37.37
N THR A 266 58.93 -76.26 36.14
CA THR A 266 59.58 -77.01 35.06
C THR A 266 61.05 -77.33 35.39
N CYS A 267 61.79 -76.41 36.02
CA CYS A 267 63.15 -76.65 36.52
C CYS A 267 63.19 -77.75 37.60
N LYS A 268 62.21 -77.79 38.50
CA LYS A 268 62.09 -78.86 39.51
C LYS A 268 61.85 -80.23 38.84
N VAL A 269 60.98 -80.27 37.83
CA VAL A 269 60.70 -81.50 37.08
C VAL A 269 61.95 -81.99 36.34
N GLN A 270 62.66 -81.09 35.63
CA GLN A 270 63.94 -81.40 34.98
C GLN A 270 65.00 -81.92 35.95
N ASN A 271 65.12 -81.32 37.14
CA ASN A 271 66.04 -81.80 38.16
C ASN A 271 65.68 -83.20 38.69
N LYS A 272 64.38 -83.49 38.88
CA LYS A 272 63.92 -84.84 39.26
C LYS A 272 64.23 -85.86 38.16
N GLN A 273 63.94 -85.51 36.90
CA GLN A 273 64.24 -86.35 35.73
C GLN A 273 65.74 -86.61 35.59
N TYR A 274 66.58 -85.60 35.76
CA TYR A 274 68.04 -85.75 35.77
C TYR A 274 68.50 -86.71 36.86
N LYS A 275 68.01 -86.57 38.10
CA LYS A 275 68.37 -87.48 39.21
C LYS A 275 67.97 -88.93 38.90
N ALA A 276 66.75 -89.13 38.39
CA ALA A 276 66.28 -90.46 38.00
C ALA A 276 67.11 -91.07 36.87
N LEU A 277 67.38 -90.30 35.81
CA LEU A 277 68.22 -90.72 34.68
C LEU A 277 69.66 -91.03 35.11
N ARG A 278 70.23 -90.19 35.99
CA ARG A 278 71.57 -90.38 36.55
C ARG A 278 71.67 -91.67 37.35
N ASN A 279 70.71 -91.94 38.23
CA ASN A 279 70.71 -93.17 39.03
C ASN A 279 70.63 -94.40 38.12
N HIS A 280 69.70 -94.40 37.17
CA HIS A 280 69.53 -95.49 36.22
C HIS A 280 70.78 -95.74 35.36
N GLN A 281 71.42 -94.70 34.82
CA GLN A 281 72.65 -94.87 34.02
C GLN A 281 73.83 -95.40 34.84
N LEU A 282 73.92 -95.08 36.13
CA LEU A 282 74.95 -95.64 37.01
C LEU A 282 74.68 -97.11 37.39
N GLU A 283 73.41 -97.52 37.48
CA GLU A 283 73.01 -98.90 37.76
C GLU A 283 73.26 -99.85 36.58
N VAL A 284 73.03 -99.37 35.36
CA VAL A 284 73.08 -100.21 34.14
C VAL A 284 74.48 -100.24 33.49
N SER A 285 75.39 -99.33 33.87
CA SER A 285 76.71 -99.18 33.20
C SER A 285 77.88 -99.73 34.04
N PRO A 286 78.95 -100.25 33.40
CA PRO A 286 80.17 -100.69 34.08
C PRO A 286 80.88 -99.57 34.85
N LYS A 287 81.50 -99.90 36.00
CA LYS A 287 82.17 -98.93 36.89
C LYS A 287 83.29 -98.12 36.22
N GLY A 288 83.93 -98.66 35.16
CA GLY A 288 84.96 -97.97 34.39
C GLY A 288 84.46 -96.74 33.64
N ASP A 289 83.18 -96.73 33.24
CA ASP A 289 82.60 -95.69 32.38
C ASP A 289 81.88 -94.59 33.17
N HIS A 290 81.62 -94.80 34.47
CA HIS A 290 80.86 -93.91 35.34
C HIS A 290 81.35 -92.46 35.33
N LYS A 291 82.67 -92.25 35.24
CA LYS A 291 83.27 -90.90 35.19
C LYS A 291 82.88 -90.14 33.92
N SER A 292 82.85 -90.82 32.77
CA SER A 292 82.49 -90.23 31.48
C SER A 292 80.98 -89.94 31.40
N ILE A 293 80.16 -90.87 31.90
CA ILE A 293 78.70 -90.79 31.95
C ILE A 293 78.25 -89.63 32.85
N LEU A 294 78.83 -89.50 34.05
CA LEU A 294 78.52 -88.39 34.96
C LEU A 294 78.88 -87.03 34.37
N LYS A 295 79.99 -86.94 33.63
CA LYS A 295 80.40 -85.72 32.94
C LYS A 295 79.40 -85.36 31.84
N SER A 296 79.07 -86.32 30.98
CA SER A 296 78.07 -86.17 29.90
C SER A 296 76.70 -85.76 30.43
N LEU A 297 76.17 -86.46 31.44
CA LEU A 297 74.87 -86.15 32.05
C LEU A 297 74.84 -84.73 32.65
N LYS A 298 75.94 -84.29 33.28
CA LYS A 298 76.05 -82.95 33.86
C LYS A 298 76.13 -81.85 32.79
N GLU A 299 76.86 -82.09 31.70
CA GLU A 299 76.89 -81.21 30.53
C GLU A 299 75.49 -81.11 29.90
N GLU A 300 74.79 -82.23 29.75
CA GLU A 300 73.42 -82.28 29.21
C GLU A 300 72.39 -81.60 30.13
N GLN A 301 72.52 -81.78 31.46
CA GLN A 301 71.70 -81.06 32.44
C GLN A 301 71.90 -79.54 32.34
N THR A 302 73.15 -79.10 32.20
CA THR A 302 73.51 -77.68 32.09
C THR A 302 72.96 -77.11 30.79
N ARG A 303 73.08 -77.83 29.68
CA ARG A 303 72.50 -77.45 28.37
C ARG A 303 70.98 -77.35 28.44
N LYS A 304 70.29 -78.35 29.01
CA LYS A 304 68.82 -78.32 29.17
C LYS A 304 68.35 -77.16 30.03
N LEU A 305 69.02 -76.89 31.16
CA LEU A 305 68.71 -75.74 32.00
C LEU A 305 68.97 -74.40 31.31
N ALA A 306 70.02 -74.31 30.48
CA ALA A 306 70.29 -73.11 29.68
C ALA A 306 69.20 -72.85 28.62
N ILE A 307 68.77 -73.89 27.89
CA ILE A 307 67.66 -73.79 26.93
C ILE A 307 66.36 -73.37 27.65
N LEU A 308 66.08 -73.93 28.81
CA LEU A 308 64.92 -73.56 29.63
C LEU A 308 64.98 -72.10 30.10
N ALA A 309 66.17 -71.62 30.48
CA ALA A 309 66.37 -70.22 30.87
C ALA A 309 66.17 -69.27 29.68
N GLU A 310 66.67 -69.63 28.51
CA GLU A 310 66.46 -68.88 27.26
C GLU A 310 64.98 -68.85 26.86
N GLN A 311 64.27 -69.97 26.94
CA GLN A 311 62.83 -70.04 26.69
C GLN A 311 62.02 -69.19 27.68
N TYR A 312 62.43 -69.15 28.95
CA TYR A 312 61.81 -68.28 29.95
C TYR A 312 62.02 -66.79 29.63
N GLU A 313 63.24 -66.40 29.28
CA GLU A 313 63.58 -65.03 28.92
C GLU A 313 62.83 -64.59 27.64
N GLN A 314 62.79 -65.45 26.62
CA GLN A 314 61.99 -65.25 25.41
C GLN A 314 60.51 -65.09 25.74
N SER A 315 59.94 -65.99 26.55
CA SER A 315 58.52 -65.95 26.93
C SER A 315 58.15 -64.65 27.69
N ILE A 316 59.03 -64.15 28.56
CA ILE A 316 58.83 -62.85 29.22
C ILE A 316 58.88 -61.71 28.20
N ASN A 317 59.90 -61.66 27.36
CA ASN A 317 60.07 -60.58 26.38
C ASN A 317 58.91 -60.53 25.38
N GLU A 318 58.49 -61.68 24.88
CA GLU A 318 57.32 -61.82 24.00
C GLU A 318 56.02 -61.37 24.68
N MET A 319 55.80 -61.78 25.94
CA MET A 319 54.63 -61.36 26.71
C MET A 319 54.61 -59.85 26.91
N MET A 320 55.73 -59.24 27.31
CA MET A 320 55.86 -57.80 27.53
C MET A 320 55.61 -57.02 26.23
N ALA A 321 56.26 -57.41 25.14
CA ALA A 321 56.09 -56.77 23.83
C ALA A 321 54.67 -56.92 23.28
N SER A 322 54.10 -58.14 23.35
CA SER A 322 52.73 -58.42 22.91
C SER A 322 51.70 -57.62 23.69
N HIS A 323 51.86 -57.50 25.01
CA HIS A 323 50.92 -56.74 25.83
C HIS A 323 51.05 -55.24 25.60
N ALA A 324 52.27 -54.71 25.42
CA ALA A 324 52.47 -53.30 25.07
C ALA A 324 51.80 -52.96 23.73
N MET A 325 52.08 -53.75 22.69
CA MET A 325 51.48 -53.58 21.37
C MET A 325 49.95 -53.68 21.39
N ARG A 326 49.39 -54.63 22.16
CA ARG A 326 47.93 -54.77 22.29
C ARG A 326 47.29 -53.56 22.97
N LEU A 327 47.88 -53.07 24.06
CA LEU A 327 47.36 -51.89 24.76
C LEU A 327 47.37 -50.67 23.82
N ASP A 328 48.48 -50.43 23.12
CA ASP A 328 48.58 -49.31 22.20
C ASP A 328 47.56 -49.42 21.04
N ALA A 329 47.40 -50.62 20.47
CA ALA A 329 46.43 -50.87 19.40
C ALA A 329 44.97 -50.68 19.87
N GLU A 330 44.63 -51.13 21.08
CA GLU A 330 43.30 -50.93 21.68
C GLU A 330 43.03 -49.44 21.94
N GLN A 331 44.00 -48.71 22.49
CA GLN A 331 43.87 -47.27 22.73
C GLN A 331 43.74 -46.46 21.44
N GLU A 332 44.48 -46.83 20.39
CA GLU A 332 44.36 -46.21 19.08
C GLU A 332 42.97 -46.48 18.47
N ALA A 333 42.49 -47.72 18.53
CA ALA A 333 41.16 -48.09 18.03
C ALA A 333 40.05 -47.30 18.76
N GLU A 334 40.12 -47.17 20.08
CA GLU A 334 39.18 -46.35 20.86
C GLU A 334 39.24 -44.88 20.48
N CYS A 335 40.42 -44.32 20.26
CA CYS A 335 40.59 -42.95 19.79
C CYS A 335 39.96 -42.73 18.42
N GLN A 336 40.18 -43.66 17.48
CA GLN A 336 39.60 -43.58 16.14
C GLN A 336 38.07 -43.72 16.19
N ALA A 337 37.54 -44.65 16.97
CA ALA A 337 36.11 -44.84 17.15
C ALA A 337 35.45 -43.58 17.75
N LEU A 338 36.04 -43.00 18.80
CA LEU A 338 35.52 -41.76 19.39
C LEU A 338 35.56 -40.60 18.39
N LYS A 339 36.67 -40.44 17.63
CA LYS A 339 36.76 -39.39 16.60
C LYS A 339 35.67 -39.55 15.54
N GLN A 340 35.41 -40.77 15.07
CA GLN A 340 34.35 -41.04 14.10
C GLN A 340 32.96 -40.73 14.68
N GLN A 341 32.70 -41.15 15.91
CA GLN A 341 31.42 -40.86 16.59
C GLN A 341 31.18 -39.35 16.72
N LEU A 342 32.15 -38.59 17.25
CA LEU A 342 32.02 -37.14 17.43
C LEU A 342 31.87 -36.40 16.09
N LYS A 343 32.49 -36.92 15.02
CA LYS A 343 32.31 -36.39 13.66
C LYS A 343 30.89 -36.63 13.14
N GLN A 344 30.34 -37.84 13.32
CA GLN A 344 28.96 -38.15 12.93
C GLN A 344 27.94 -37.29 13.70
N GLU A 345 28.16 -37.08 15.00
CA GLU A 345 27.31 -36.20 15.82
C GLU A 345 27.34 -34.74 15.31
N MET A 346 28.50 -34.25 14.88
CA MET A 346 28.64 -32.92 14.28
C MET A 346 27.94 -32.81 12.93
N GLU A 347 28.08 -33.82 12.06
CA GLU A 347 27.39 -33.88 10.76
C GLU A 347 25.87 -33.90 10.93
N LEU A 348 25.36 -34.61 11.95
CA LEU A 348 23.94 -34.63 12.28
C LEU A 348 23.45 -33.25 12.75
N LEU A 349 24.23 -32.54 13.57
CA LEU A 349 23.92 -31.18 13.99
C LEU A 349 23.87 -30.22 12.81
N ASP A 350 24.86 -30.26 11.92
CA ASP A 350 24.89 -29.43 10.71
C ASP A 350 23.71 -29.74 9.78
N ALA A 351 23.38 -31.02 9.58
CA ALA A 351 22.19 -31.42 8.82
C ALA A 351 20.89 -30.88 9.45
N TYR A 352 20.75 -30.94 10.77
CA TYR A 352 19.61 -30.40 11.51
C TYR A 352 19.49 -28.87 11.35
N GLN A 353 20.61 -28.14 11.47
CA GLN A 353 20.65 -26.69 11.31
C GLN A 353 20.30 -26.28 9.87
N ARG A 354 20.85 -26.96 8.86
CA ARG A 354 20.52 -26.73 7.44
C ARG A 354 19.04 -26.94 7.16
N LYS A 355 18.47 -28.04 7.69
CA LYS A 355 17.03 -28.34 7.55
C LYS A 355 16.18 -27.25 8.18
N THR A 356 16.53 -26.82 9.40
CA THR A 356 15.80 -25.78 10.13
C THR A 356 15.87 -24.42 9.40
N LYS A 357 17.04 -24.07 8.86
CA LYS A 357 17.25 -22.87 8.04
C LYS A 357 16.39 -22.89 6.78
N SER A 358 16.44 -23.98 6.02
CA SER A 358 15.64 -24.14 4.79
C SER A 358 14.13 -24.07 5.06
N GLN A 359 13.66 -24.66 6.17
CA GLN A 359 12.25 -24.56 6.57
C GLN A 359 11.84 -23.11 6.88
N MET A 360 12.71 -22.34 7.54
CA MET A 360 12.45 -20.92 7.84
C MET A 360 12.47 -20.06 6.57
N GLU A 361 13.40 -20.30 5.65
CA GLU A 361 13.43 -19.62 4.34
C GLU A 361 12.15 -19.91 3.54
N THR A 362 11.72 -21.18 3.49
CA THR A 362 10.45 -21.56 2.86
C THR A 362 9.25 -20.89 3.53
N GLN A 363 9.27 -20.73 4.86
CA GLN A 363 8.22 -20.00 5.57
C GLN A 363 8.23 -18.50 5.21
N HIS A 364 9.41 -17.89 5.15
CA HIS A 364 9.55 -16.48 4.77
C HIS A 364 9.04 -16.21 3.36
N GLU A 365 9.35 -17.09 2.40
CA GLU A 365 8.84 -17.01 1.02
C GLU A 365 7.31 -17.09 0.99
N ARG A 366 6.71 -18.03 1.74
CA ARG A 366 5.25 -18.16 1.84
C ARG A 366 4.60 -16.92 2.47
N GLU A 367 5.20 -16.35 3.51
CA GLU A 367 4.70 -15.13 4.15
C GLU A 367 4.79 -13.93 3.18
N GLN A 368 5.86 -13.84 2.40
CA GLN A 368 6.03 -12.81 1.38
C GLN A 368 4.98 -12.94 0.28
N GLN A 369 4.79 -14.14 -0.29
CA GLN A 369 3.77 -14.39 -1.32
C GLN A 369 2.36 -14.08 -0.81
N LYS A 370 2.04 -14.45 0.44
CA LYS A 370 0.74 -14.12 1.05
C LYS A 370 0.55 -12.61 1.19
N LEU A 371 1.59 -11.88 1.59
CA LEU A 371 1.51 -10.42 1.68
C LEU A 371 1.34 -9.80 0.30
N GLU A 372 2.11 -10.23 -0.70
CA GLU A 372 2.01 -9.77 -2.08
C GLU A 372 0.61 -10.03 -2.67
N GLN A 373 0.04 -11.21 -2.43
CA GLN A 373 -1.32 -11.55 -2.86
C GLN A 373 -2.35 -10.64 -2.17
N LYS A 374 -2.25 -10.44 -0.85
CA LYS A 374 -3.15 -9.56 -0.10
C LYS A 374 -3.09 -8.12 -0.62
N VAL A 375 -1.88 -7.61 -0.86
CA VAL A 375 -1.63 -6.29 -1.43
C VAL A 375 -2.23 -6.17 -2.83
N SER A 376 -1.99 -7.17 -3.70
CA SER A 376 -2.49 -7.18 -5.07
C SER A 376 -4.03 -7.20 -5.11
N ILE A 377 -4.68 -8.03 -4.29
CA ILE A 377 -6.13 -8.08 -4.19
C ILE A 377 -6.67 -6.72 -3.73
N ARG A 378 -6.09 -6.14 -2.67
CA ARG A 378 -6.52 -4.82 -2.16
C ARG A 378 -6.36 -3.74 -3.22
N ARG A 379 -5.26 -3.74 -3.97
CA ARG A 379 -5.01 -2.79 -5.06
C ARG A 379 -6.05 -2.92 -6.17
N ALA A 380 -6.34 -4.14 -6.61
CA ALA A 380 -7.36 -4.39 -7.64
C ALA A 380 -8.76 -3.89 -7.21
N HIS A 381 -9.14 -4.11 -5.94
CA HIS A 381 -10.42 -3.61 -5.41
C HIS A 381 -10.45 -2.07 -5.35
N LEU A 382 -9.32 -1.44 -4.99
CA LEU A 382 -9.21 0.01 -4.99
C LEU A 382 -9.34 0.59 -6.41
N GLU A 383 -8.64 -0.01 -7.38
CA GLU A 383 -8.69 0.41 -8.78
C GLU A 383 -10.09 0.25 -9.37
N GLN A 384 -10.75 -0.90 -9.13
CA GLN A 384 -12.13 -1.13 -9.52
C GLN A 384 -13.07 -0.07 -8.93
N LYS A 385 -12.94 0.22 -7.63
CA LYS A 385 -13.75 1.24 -6.96
C LYS A 385 -13.55 2.62 -7.59
N ILE A 386 -12.31 2.99 -7.90
CA ILE A 386 -12.00 4.26 -8.56
C ILE A 386 -12.66 4.31 -9.95
N GLU A 387 -12.57 3.24 -10.73
CA GLU A 387 -13.19 3.14 -12.06
C GLU A 387 -14.72 3.28 -12.00
N GLU A 388 -15.36 2.58 -11.08
CA GLU A 388 -16.81 2.67 -10.84
C GLU A 388 -17.23 4.10 -10.43
N GLU A 389 -16.45 4.76 -9.55
CA GLU A 389 -16.69 6.15 -9.16
C GLU A 389 -16.52 7.13 -10.33
N LEU A 390 -15.53 6.92 -11.21
CA LEU A 390 -15.33 7.75 -12.40
C LEU A 390 -16.48 7.60 -13.40
N VAL A 391 -16.96 6.37 -13.63
CA VAL A 391 -18.13 6.11 -14.48
C VAL A 391 -19.39 6.76 -13.89
N ALA A 392 -19.62 6.62 -12.59
CA ALA A 392 -20.74 7.24 -11.90
C ALA A 392 -20.68 8.78 -11.98
N LEU A 393 -19.51 9.37 -11.78
CA LEU A 393 -19.30 10.80 -11.89
C LEU A 393 -19.57 11.32 -13.31
N GLN A 394 -19.09 10.60 -14.32
CA GLN A 394 -19.34 10.96 -15.72
C GLN A 394 -20.82 10.86 -16.08
N LYS A 395 -21.51 9.81 -15.59
CA LYS A 395 -22.96 9.67 -15.76
C LYS A 395 -23.70 10.85 -15.12
N GLU A 396 -23.41 11.18 -13.85
CA GLU A 396 -24.00 12.32 -13.17
C GLU A 396 -23.75 13.63 -13.94
N ARG A 397 -22.52 13.84 -14.43
CA ARG A 397 -22.16 15.01 -15.24
C ARG A 397 -23.08 15.14 -16.46
N THR A 398 -23.26 14.06 -17.21
CA THR A 398 -24.11 14.07 -18.41
C THR A 398 -25.59 14.30 -18.08
N GLU A 399 -26.09 13.68 -17.01
CA GLU A 399 -27.49 13.81 -16.59
C GLU A 399 -27.81 15.23 -16.11
N ARG A 400 -26.91 15.86 -15.34
CA ARG A 400 -27.11 17.24 -14.86
C ARG A 400 -27.09 18.25 -16.01
N ILE A 401 -26.18 18.06 -16.97
CA ILE A 401 -26.13 18.89 -18.18
C ILE A 401 -27.42 18.72 -18.98
N LYS A 402 -27.84 17.49 -19.24
CA LYS A 402 -29.07 17.19 -19.97
C LYS A 402 -30.29 17.81 -19.29
N HIS A 403 -30.43 17.65 -17.98
CA HIS A 403 -31.55 18.21 -17.22
C HIS A 403 -31.61 19.74 -17.30
N LEU A 404 -30.45 20.41 -17.23
CA LEU A 404 -30.38 21.86 -17.39
C LEU A 404 -30.89 22.29 -18.78
N PHE A 405 -30.38 21.69 -19.86
CA PHE A 405 -30.81 22.02 -21.22
C PHE A 405 -32.30 21.75 -21.45
N GLU A 406 -32.81 20.59 -21.01
CA GLU A 406 -34.25 20.27 -21.12
C GLU A 406 -35.14 21.25 -20.35
N ARG A 407 -34.66 21.79 -19.22
CA ARG A 407 -35.38 22.85 -18.49
C ARG A 407 -35.34 24.16 -19.27
N GLN A 408 -34.18 24.55 -19.77
CA GLN A 408 -34.00 25.79 -20.53
C GLN A 408 -34.82 25.79 -21.82
N ASP A 409 -34.89 24.66 -22.52
CA ASP A 409 -35.73 24.49 -23.71
C ASP A 409 -37.23 24.61 -23.38
N ARG A 410 -37.69 24.04 -22.26
CA ARG A 410 -39.08 24.23 -21.79
C ARG A 410 -39.39 25.67 -21.42
N GLU A 411 -38.46 26.37 -20.78
CA GLU A 411 -38.60 27.80 -20.47
C GLU A 411 -38.67 28.64 -21.76
N ASN A 412 -37.83 28.33 -22.75
CA ASN A 412 -37.83 28.99 -24.05
C ASN A 412 -39.15 28.75 -24.81
N ASN A 413 -39.62 27.50 -24.88
CA ASN A 413 -40.88 27.15 -25.55
C ASN A 413 -42.09 27.80 -24.89
N THR A 414 -42.14 27.83 -23.56
CA THR A 414 -43.18 28.55 -22.80
C THR A 414 -43.14 30.04 -23.12
N PHE A 415 -41.95 30.65 -23.07
CA PHE A 415 -41.77 32.06 -23.38
C PHE A 415 -42.19 32.41 -24.83
N ASP A 416 -41.85 31.57 -25.80
CA ASP A 416 -42.20 31.81 -27.20
C ASP A 416 -43.71 31.65 -27.44
N THR A 417 -44.34 30.67 -26.78
CA THR A 417 -45.79 30.45 -26.85
C THR A 417 -46.55 31.63 -26.26
N GLU A 418 -46.17 32.08 -25.06
CA GLU A 418 -46.74 33.28 -24.44
C GLU A 418 -46.55 34.53 -25.31
N SER A 419 -45.37 34.69 -25.93
CA SER A 419 -45.09 35.83 -26.81
C SER A 419 -46.06 35.84 -28.00
N ARG A 420 -46.29 34.67 -28.62
CA ARG A 420 -47.24 34.52 -29.73
C ARG A 420 -48.68 34.81 -29.30
N CYS A 421 -49.11 34.34 -28.13
CA CYS A 421 -50.44 34.61 -27.59
C CYS A 421 -50.69 36.12 -27.34
N LEU A 422 -49.64 36.87 -26.98
CA LEU A 422 -49.69 38.33 -26.82
C LEU A 422 -49.61 39.09 -28.15
N GLY A 423 -49.61 38.39 -29.30
CA GLY A 423 -49.54 39.01 -30.62
C GLY A 423 -48.13 39.38 -31.07
N PHE A 424 -47.09 39.01 -30.32
CA PHE A 424 -45.71 39.19 -30.74
C PHE A 424 -45.26 38.03 -31.64
N GLY A 425 -44.77 38.36 -32.84
CA GLY A 425 -44.11 37.39 -33.74
C GLY A 425 -42.74 36.96 -33.23
N SER A 426 -41.88 36.42 -34.12
CA SER A 426 -40.49 36.09 -33.76
C SER A 426 -39.75 37.33 -33.26
N LEU A 427 -39.36 37.32 -31.98
CA LEU A 427 -38.63 38.41 -31.33
C LEU A 427 -37.11 38.34 -31.57
N GLY A 428 -36.63 37.39 -32.39
CA GLY A 428 -35.21 37.11 -32.60
C GLY A 428 -34.41 38.15 -33.39
N SER A 429 -35.01 39.26 -33.82
CA SER A 429 -34.40 40.20 -34.78
C SER A 429 -34.40 41.68 -34.35
N LEU A 430 -34.64 42.01 -33.08
CA LEU A 430 -34.59 43.40 -32.61
C LEU A 430 -33.37 43.64 -31.72
N ASP A 431 -32.22 43.73 -32.38
CA ASP A 431 -31.13 44.52 -31.83
C ASP A 431 -31.59 45.98 -31.79
N PHE A 432 -31.53 46.58 -30.60
CA PHE A 432 -31.65 48.03 -30.50
C PHE A 432 -30.51 48.65 -31.32
N PRO A 433 -30.72 49.79 -32.00
CA PRO A 433 -29.60 50.53 -32.55
C PRO A 433 -28.60 50.75 -31.42
N LYS A 434 -27.39 50.19 -31.57
CA LYS A 434 -26.27 50.58 -30.73
C LYS A 434 -26.18 52.10 -30.87
N GLU A 435 -26.21 52.82 -29.76
CA GLU A 435 -25.79 54.22 -29.77
C GLU A 435 -24.36 54.24 -30.30
N ASP A 436 -24.19 54.67 -31.54
CA ASP A 436 -22.91 55.08 -32.09
C ASP A 436 -22.35 56.14 -31.14
N SER A 437 -21.39 55.72 -30.33
CA SER A 437 -20.57 56.60 -29.52
C SER A 437 -19.74 57.44 -30.49
N ARG A 438 -20.09 58.72 -30.63
CA ARG A 438 -19.15 59.76 -31.06
C ARG A 438 -18.41 60.31 -29.85
#